data_AF-A0A849DBZ4-F1
#
_entry.id   AF-A0A849DBZ4-F1
#
_cell.length_a   1.000
_cell.length_b   1.000
_cell.length_c   1.000
_cell.angle_alpha   90.00
_cell.angle_beta   90.00
_cell.angle_gamma   90.00
#
_symmetry.space_group_name_H-M   'P 1'
#
loop_
_entity.id
_entity.type
_entity.pdbx_description
1 polymer ?
#
loop_
_entity_poly.entity_id
_entity_poly.type
_entity_poly.pdbx_seq_one_letter_code
_entity_poly.pdbx_strand_id
1 'polypeptide(L)'
;MYPGSKIRTGFSMKVSGVHLTRPDLHNIAAELGIGTRDILTKDSILTIYNTSTVCQEIIDDNALASFVSMALNISTENISDMQEVVEEPVKIEFDPSEFEDDDD
;
A
#
# COMPACT_ATOMS: atom_id res chain seq x y z
N MET A 1 3.86 7.55 -16.10
CA MET A 1 2.92 7.98 -15.04
C MET A 1 2.18 9.22 -15.55
N TYR A 2 0.84 9.26 -15.52
CA TYR A 2 0.09 10.38 -16.13
C TYR A 2 0.18 11.66 -15.27
N PRO A 3 0.43 12.84 -15.86
CA PRO A 3 0.37 14.10 -15.15
C PRO A 3 -1.04 14.33 -14.61
N GLY A 4 -1.17 14.56 -13.30
CA GLY A 4 -2.45 14.84 -12.63
C GLY A 4 -3.06 13.69 -11.81
N SER A 5 -2.35 12.58 -11.62
CA SER A 5 -2.77 11.54 -10.68
C SER A 5 -2.81 12.13 -9.26
N LYS A 6 -3.98 12.13 -8.61
CA LYS A 6 -4.12 12.60 -7.23
C LYS A 6 -3.10 11.88 -6.36
N ILE A 7 -2.28 12.65 -5.65
CA ILE A 7 -1.39 12.14 -4.61
C ILE A 7 -2.26 11.38 -3.61
N ARG A 8 -2.03 10.07 -3.47
CA ARG A 8 -2.79 9.23 -2.55
C ARG A 8 -2.22 9.37 -1.15
N THR A 9 -3.07 9.49 -0.16
CA THR A 9 -2.70 9.40 1.26
C THR A 9 -3.03 8.01 1.77
N GLY A 10 -2.34 7.57 2.80
CA GLY A 10 -2.48 6.22 3.32
C GLY A 10 -1.76 6.04 4.65
N PHE A 11 -1.63 4.78 5.05
CA PHE A 11 -0.92 4.38 6.24
C PHE A 11 0.09 3.30 5.90
N SER A 12 1.30 3.45 6.41
CA SER A 12 2.29 2.37 6.46
C SER A 12 2.31 1.79 7.85
N MET A 13 2.49 0.47 7.94
CA MET A 13 2.60 -0.26 9.19
C MET A 13 3.54 -1.43 9.02
N LYS A 14 4.24 -1.79 10.07
CA LYS A 14 5.07 -2.98 10.11
C LYS A 14 4.23 -4.18 10.53
N VAL A 15 4.28 -5.24 9.74
CA VAL A 15 3.61 -6.51 10.03
C VAL A 15 4.66 -7.56 10.32
N SER A 16 4.66 -8.06 11.56
CA SER A 16 5.61 -9.08 12.03
C SER A 16 4.95 -10.46 12.12
N GLY A 17 5.76 -11.51 12.18
CA GLY A 17 5.26 -12.87 12.44
C GLY A 17 4.61 -13.59 11.23
N VAL A 18 4.41 -12.91 10.11
CA VAL A 18 3.88 -13.51 8.86
C VAL A 18 4.62 -13.00 7.63
N HIS A 19 4.59 -13.77 6.54
CA HIS A 19 5.03 -13.33 5.22
C HIS A 19 3.80 -12.99 4.40
N LEU A 20 3.68 -11.72 4.01
CA LEU A 20 2.55 -11.24 3.22
C LEU A 20 2.60 -11.85 1.82
N THR A 21 1.58 -12.64 1.49
CA THR A 21 1.41 -13.28 0.19
C THR A 21 0.39 -12.53 -0.67
N ARG A 22 0.36 -12.80 -1.97
CA ARG A 22 -0.59 -12.15 -2.88
C ARG A 22 -2.07 -12.36 -2.49
N PRO A 23 -2.51 -13.57 -2.06
CA PRO A 23 -3.85 -13.76 -1.50
C PRO A 23 -4.16 -12.85 -0.31
N ASP A 24 -3.19 -12.65 0.58
CA ASP A 24 -3.35 -11.80 1.77
C ASP A 24 -3.64 -10.35 1.38
N LEU A 25 -2.92 -9.83 0.38
CA LEU A 25 -3.17 -8.49 -0.16
C LEU A 25 -4.56 -8.38 -0.78
N HIS A 26 -5.05 -9.45 -1.40
CA HIS A 26 -6.39 -9.48 -1.96
C HIS A 26 -7.46 -9.43 -0.86
N ASN A 27 -7.25 -10.15 0.24
CA ASN A 27 -8.16 -10.14 1.39
C ASN A 27 -8.19 -8.76 2.05
N ILE A 28 -7.03 -8.15 2.31
CA ILE A 28 -6.95 -6.79 2.87
C ILE A 28 -7.66 -5.78 1.96
N ALA A 29 -7.44 -5.88 0.64
CA ALA A 29 -8.08 -4.99 -0.32
C ALA A 29 -9.61 -5.12 -0.29
N ALA A 30 -10.12 -6.35 -0.22
CA ALA A 30 -11.55 -6.62 -0.15
C ALA A 30 -12.18 -6.08 1.14
N GLU A 31 -11.54 -6.28 2.29
CA GLU A 31 -12.02 -5.78 3.59
C GLU A 31 -12.06 -4.25 3.65
N LEU A 32 -11.06 -3.58 3.07
CA LEU A 32 -10.98 -2.12 3.06
C LEU A 32 -11.73 -1.47 1.89
N GLY A 33 -12.30 -2.27 0.98
CA GLY A 33 -12.99 -1.78 -0.21
C GLY A 33 -12.09 -0.99 -1.16
N ILE A 34 -10.79 -1.28 -1.19
CA ILE A 34 -9.80 -0.62 -2.06
C ILE A 34 -9.31 -1.57 -3.17
N GLY A 35 -8.58 -1.05 -4.14
CA GLY A 35 -7.94 -1.90 -5.15
C GLY A 35 -6.67 -2.56 -4.60
N THR A 36 -6.33 -3.76 -5.08
CA THR A 36 -5.02 -4.39 -4.76
C THR A 36 -3.82 -3.56 -5.21
N ARG A 37 -4.03 -2.62 -6.15
CA ARG A 37 -3.04 -1.63 -6.62
C ARG A 37 -2.77 -0.52 -5.60
N ASP A 38 -3.65 -0.37 -4.61
CA ASP A 38 -3.56 0.61 -3.53
C ASP A 38 -2.88 0.00 -2.29
N ILE A 39 -2.41 -1.24 -2.40
CA ILE A 39 -1.67 -1.94 -1.36
C ILE A 39 -0.27 -2.22 -1.87
N LEU A 40 0.73 -1.82 -1.09
CA LEU A 40 2.13 -2.09 -1.35
C LEU A 40 2.71 -2.86 -0.16
N THR A 41 3.55 -3.83 -0.44
CA THR A 41 4.31 -4.54 0.59
C THR A 41 5.77 -4.58 0.24
N LYS A 42 6.61 -4.12 1.15
CA LYS A 42 8.07 -4.15 0.99
C LYS A 42 8.73 -4.29 2.35
N ASP A 43 9.67 -5.22 2.48
CA ASP A 43 10.46 -5.41 3.71
C ASP A 43 9.61 -5.59 4.99
N SER A 44 8.50 -6.33 4.89
CA SER A 44 7.51 -6.53 5.97
C SER A 44 6.75 -5.26 6.39
N ILE A 45 6.87 -4.19 5.62
CA ILE A 45 6.06 -2.97 5.73
C ILE A 45 4.89 -3.11 4.75
N LEU A 46 3.69 -2.98 5.29
CA LEU A 46 2.43 -2.92 4.55
C LEU A 46 2.01 -1.45 4.46
N THR A 47 1.89 -0.95 3.25
CA THR A 47 1.38 0.39 2.94
C THR A 47 0.03 0.26 2.26
N ILE A 48 -0.96 0.97 2.81
CA ILE A 48 -2.35 0.95 2.37
C ILE A 48 -2.76 2.37 2.03
N TYR A 49 -3.09 2.62 0.77
CA TYR A 49 -3.63 3.90 0.33
C TYR A 49 -5.14 3.94 0.48
N ASN A 50 -5.60 5.01 1.12
CA ASN A 50 -7.00 5.25 1.36
C ASN A 50 -7.64 5.86 0.10
N THR A 51 -8.12 4.98 -0.78
CA THR A 51 -8.76 5.36 -2.04
C THR A 51 -10.28 5.15 -2.03
N SER A 52 -10.84 4.62 -0.94
CA SER A 52 -12.27 4.33 -0.78
C SER A 52 -12.85 5.04 0.45
N THR A 53 -14.15 5.33 0.42
CA THR A 53 -14.85 5.89 1.60
C THR A 53 -14.88 4.92 2.77
N VAL A 54 -14.95 3.62 2.49
CA VAL A 54 -14.92 2.56 3.51
C VAL A 54 -13.58 2.56 4.25
N CYS A 55 -12.47 2.68 3.52
CA CYS A 55 -11.14 2.77 4.11
C CYS A 55 -11.00 4.02 4.99
N GLN A 56 -11.56 5.17 4.56
CA GLN A 56 -11.58 6.38 5.37
C GLN A 56 -12.36 6.20 6.68
N GLU A 57 -13.55 5.61 6.65
CA GLU A 57 -14.34 5.35 7.86
C GLU A 57 -13.59 4.44 8.84
N ILE A 58 -12.93 3.39 8.34
CA ILE A 58 -12.10 2.48 9.15
C ILE A 58 -10.91 3.21 9.81
N ILE A 59 -10.30 4.15 9.09
CA ILE A 59 -9.22 4.99 9.60
C ILE A 59 -9.75 5.94 10.67
N ASP A 60 -10.88 6.61 10.42
CA ASP A 60 -11.51 7.55 11.34
C ASP A 60 -11.93 6.87 12.65
N ASP A 61 -12.34 5.60 12.58
CA ASP A 61 -12.67 4.75 13.72
C ASP A 61 -11.45 4.15 14.43
N ASN A 62 -10.22 4.45 13.98
CA ASN A 62 -8.98 3.86 14.47
C ASN A 62 -8.98 2.32 14.45
N ALA A 63 -9.67 1.74 13.46
CA ALA A 63 -9.90 0.30 13.34
C ALA A 63 -8.97 -0.38 12.32
N LEU A 64 -8.13 0.38 11.61
CA LEU A 64 -7.29 -0.14 10.52
C LEU A 64 -6.43 -1.34 10.93
N ALA A 65 -5.76 -1.27 12.08
CA ALA A 65 -4.96 -2.39 12.59
C ALA A 65 -5.81 -3.65 12.84
N SER A 66 -7.04 -3.48 13.33
CA SER A 66 -7.96 -4.59 13.60
C SER A 66 -8.45 -5.25 12.31
N PHE A 67 -8.74 -4.47 11.26
CA PHE A 67 -9.11 -5.02 9.95
C PHE A 67 -7.96 -5.78 9.30
N VAL A 68 -6.76 -5.23 9.35
CA VAL A 68 -5.55 -5.89 8.84
C VAL A 68 -5.26 -7.17 9.61
N SER A 69 -5.40 -7.16 10.94
CA SER A 69 -5.17 -8.35 11.78
C SER A 69 -6.18 -9.46 11.47
N MET A 70 -7.46 -9.12 11.27
CA MET A 70 -8.50 -10.06 10.85
C MET A 70 -8.23 -10.62 9.45
N ALA A 71 -7.90 -9.77 8.49
CA ALA A 71 -7.64 -10.18 7.10
C ALA A 71 -6.43 -11.13 6.98
N LEU A 72 -5.44 -10.94 7.84
CA LEU A 72 -4.22 -11.75 7.89
C LEU A 72 -4.30 -12.91 8.89
N ASN A 73 -5.37 -13.00 9.67
CA ASN A 73 -5.52 -13.93 10.78
C ASN A 73 -4.32 -13.92 11.74
N ILE A 74 -3.87 -12.72 12.11
CA ILE A 74 -2.79 -12.47 13.06
C ILE A 74 -3.29 -11.70 14.28
N SER A 75 -2.52 -11.72 15.36
CA SER A 75 -2.78 -10.85 16.51
C SER A 75 -2.37 -9.41 16.19
N THR A 76 -3.15 -8.43 16.68
CA THR A 76 -2.87 -6.99 16.51
C THR A 76 -1.53 -6.57 17.12
N GLU A 77 -0.99 -7.33 18.08
CA GLU A 77 0.35 -7.10 18.66
C GLU A 77 1.49 -7.26 17.63
N ASN A 78 1.22 -7.93 16.52
CA ASN A 78 2.17 -8.08 15.42
C ASN A 78 2.15 -6.91 14.44
N ILE A 79 1.28 -5.92 14.67
CA ILE A 79 1.17 -4.70 13.86
C ILE A 79 1.76 -3.55 14.68
N SER A 80 2.79 -2.90 14.14
CA SER A 80 3.48 -1.79 14.81
C SER A 80 3.80 -0.66 13.84
N ASP A 81 4.36 0.43 14.38
CA ASP A 81 4.94 1.53 13.61
C ASP A 81 3.98 2.15 12.58
N MET A 82 2.70 2.26 12.96
CA MET A 82 1.68 2.84 12.09
C MET A 82 1.95 4.33 11.88
N GLN A 83 2.11 4.74 10.63
CA GLN A 83 2.44 6.10 10.23
C GLN A 83 1.65 6.51 9.00
N GLU A 84 1.18 7.74 9.00
CA GLU A 84 0.59 8.35 7.80
C GLU A 84 1.65 8.50 6.72
N VAL A 85 1.28 8.14 5.49
CA VAL A 85 2.15 8.26 4.33
C VAL A 85 1.42 8.93 3.18
N VAL A 86 2.19 9.66 2.38
CA VAL A 86 1.73 10.34 1.18
C VAL A 86 2.50 9.73 0.02
N GLU A 87 1.80 9.30 -1.03
CA GLU A 87 2.40 8.71 -2.23
C GLU A 87 3.38 9.70 -2.86
N GLU A 88 4.67 9.34 -2.87
CA GLU A 88 5.68 10.12 -3.58
C GLU A 88 5.68 9.69 -5.06
N PRO A 89 5.32 10.57 -5.99
CA PRO A 89 5.39 10.24 -7.41
C PRO A 89 6.85 10.04 -7.81
N VAL A 90 7.20 8.82 -8.21
CA VAL A 90 8.50 8.53 -8.80
C VAL A 90 8.54 9.21 -10.17
N LYS A 91 9.39 10.24 -10.30
CA LYS A 91 9.78 10.76 -11.61
C LYS A 91 10.61 9.66 -12.28
N ILE A 92 10.01 8.97 -13.24
CA ILE A 92 10.78 8.17 -14.19
C ILE A 92 11.47 9.20 -15.08
N GLU A 93 12.76 9.44 -14.83
CA GLU A 93 13.62 10.08 -15.82
C GLU A 93 13.81 9.05 -16.93
N PHE A 94 12.94 9.11 -17.93
CA PHE A 94 13.10 8.34 -19.15
C PHE A 94 14.25 8.99 -19.90
N ASP A 95 15.42 8.35 -19.88
CA ASP A 95 16.56 8.76 -20.70
C ASP A 95 16.44 8.08 -22.07
N PRO A 96 16.04 8.80 -23.14
CA PRO A 96 15.97 8.22 -24.49
C PRO A 96 17.35 7.78 -25.00
N SER A 97 18.45 8.24 -24.39
CA SER A 97 19.82 7.87 -24.74
C SER A 97 20.15 6.41 -24.38
N GLU A 98 19.40 5.76 -23.48
CA GLU A 98 19.57 4.32 -23.17
C GLU A 98 18.98 3.39 -24.26
N PHE A 99 18.26 3.95 -25.23
CA PHE A 99 17.60 3.21 -26.31
C PHE A 99 18.14 3.58 -27.71
N GLU A 100 19.11 4.48 -27.82
CA GLU A 100 19.89 4.65 -29.04
C GLU A 100 20.96 3.55 -29.07
N ASP A 101 20.56 2.35 -29.52
CA ASP A 101 21.51 1.37 -30.03
C ASP A 101 22.27 1.99 -31.22
N ASP A 102 23.59 1.82 -31.18
CA ASP A 102 24.62 2.26 -32.10
C ASP A 102 24.38 1.66 -33.51
N ASP A 103 23.48 2.24 -34.31
CA ASP A 103 23.30 1.92 -35.74
C ASP A 103 24.24 2.83 -36.60
N ASP A 104 25.45 2.30 -36.80
CA ASP A 104 26.45 2.52 -37.91
C ASP A 104 27.17 3.88 -38.06
#